data_AF-A0A832GZN6-F1
#
_entry.id   AF-A0A832GZN6-F1
#
_cell.length_a   1.000
_cell.length_b   1.000
_cell.length_c   1.000
_cell.angle_alpha   90.00
_cell.angle_beta   90.00
_cell.angle_gamma   90.00
#
_symmetry.space_group_name_H-M   'P 1'
#
loop_
_entity.id
_entity.type
_entity.pdbx_description
1 polymer ?
#
loop_
_entity_poly.entity_id
_entity_poly.type
_entity_poly.pdbx_seq_one_letter_code
_entity_poly.pdbx_strand_id
1 'polypeptide(L)' 'MKLVDLFCGAGGFSRGFKDEDFSIVLGVDNMPQVAESFKTNFPEA' A
#
# COMPACT_ATOMS: atom_id res chain seq x y z
N MET A 1 -7.58 6.16 10.68
CA MET A 1 -6.17 6.21 11.18
C MET A 1 -5.22 6.16 9.98
N LYS A 2 -3.99 6.69 10.06
CA LYS A 2 -3.04 6.69 8.93
C LYS A 2 -2.11 5.48 9.00
N LEU A 3 -1.80 4.86 7.85
CA LEU A 3 -0.92 3.69 7.75
C LEU A 3 0.20 3.90 6.72
N VAL A 4 1.41 3.48 7.10
CA VAL A 4 2.56 3.34 6.21
C VAL A 4 2.88 1.84 6.12
N ASP A 5 2.95 1.31 4.91
CA ASP A 5 3.21 -0.10 4.62
C ASP A 5 4.66 -0.28 4.15
N LEU A 6 5.51 -0.85 5.00
CA LEU A 6 6.91 -1.12 4.69
C LEU A 6 7.06 -2.55 4.18
N PHE A 7 7.78 -2.71 3.07
CA PHE A 7 7.84 -3.97 2.30
C PHE A 7 6.45 -4.35 1.76
N CYS A 8 5.77 -3.37 1.17
CA CYS A 8 4.34 -3.45 0.89
C CYS A 8 3.96 -4.49 -0.17
N GLY A 9 4.93 -4.96 -0.98
CA GLY A 9 4.64 -5.80 -2.13
C GLY A 9 3.60 -5.14 -3.03
N ALA A 10 2.62 -5.91 -3.51
CA ALA A 10 1.50 -5.38 -4.29
C ALA A 10 0.40 -4.72 -3.43
N GLY A 11 0.53 -4.71 -2.09
CA GLY A 11 -0.37 -4.02 -1.16
C GLY A 11 -1.46 -4.88 -0.52
N GLY A 12 -1.24 -6.19 -0.35
CA GLY A 12 -2.20 -7.08 0.32
C GLY A 12 -2.47 -6.69 1.78
N PHE A 13 -1.42 -6.30 2.52
CA PHE A 13 -1.54 -5.79 3.88
C PHE A 13 -2.33 -4.48 3.92
N SER A 14 -1.95 -3.51 3.09
CA SER A 14 -2.68 -2.26 2.89
C SER A 14 -4.16 -2.47 2.52
N ARG A 15 -4.49 -3.46 1.69
CA ARG A 15 -5.89 -3.75 1.31
C ARG A 15 -6.76 -4.10 2.52
N GLY A 16 -6.25 -4.95 3.42
CA GLY A 16 -6.97 -5.31 4.64
C GLY A 16 -7.26 -4.09 5.51
N PHE A 17 -6.26 -3.23 5.71
CA PHE A 17 -6.45 -2.00 6.49
C PHE A 17 -7.33 -0.96 5.82
N LYS A 18 -7.31 -0.90 4.48
CA LYS A 18 -8.22 -0.03 3.73
C LYS A 18 -9.67 -0.41 3.95
N ASP A 19 -9.96 -1.72 4.09
CA ASP A 19 -11.30 -2.24 4.38
C ASP A 19 -11.77 -1.94 5.81
N GLU A 20 -10.84 -1.67 6.72
CA GLU A 20 -11.09 -1.23 8.11
C GLU A 20 -11.01 0.31 8.27
N ASP A 21 -11.24 1.07 7.19
CA ASP A 21 -11.27 2.55 7.15
C ASP A 21 -9.96 3.26 7.52
N PHE A 22 -8.81 2.60 7.32
CA PHE A 22 -7.52 3.27 7.38
C PHE A 22 -7.23 4.04 6.09
N SER A 23 -6.58 5.18 6.26
CA SER A 23 -5.98 5.93 5.16
C SER A 23 -4.56 5.40 4.96
N ILE A 24 -4.38 4.65 3.88
CA ILE A 24 -3.06 4.23 3.40
C ILE A 24 -2.40 5.48 2.82
N VAL A 25 -1.25 5.88 3.34
CA VAL A 25 -0.59 7.16 2.97
C VAL A 25 0.80 6.99 2.39
N LEU A 26 1.37 5.78 2.44
CA LEU A 26 2.64 5.43 1.81
C LEU A 26 2.80 3.91 1.77
N GLY A 27 3.17 3.37 0.61
CA GLY A 27 3.74 2.02 0.47
C GLY A 27 5.19 2.10 0.00
N VAL A 28 6.09 1.37 0.66
CA VAL A 28 7.51 1.32 0.28
C VAL A 28 7.92 -0.13 0.01
N ASP A 29 8.48 -0.38 -1.16
CA ASP A 29 9.12 -1.64 -1.51
C ASP A 29 10.38 -1.37 -2.33
N ASN A 30 11.39 -2.25 -2.22
CA ASN A 30 12.62 -2.11 -3.00
C ASN A 30 12.50 -2.68 -4.41
N MET A 31 11.47 -3.49 -4.67
CA MET A 31 11.26 -4.17 -5.94
C MET A 31 10.26 -3.34 -6.79
N PRO A 32 10.73 -2.65 -7.85
CA PRO A 32 9.90 -1.69 -8.57
C PRO A 32 8.61 -2.28 -9.15
N GLN A 33 8.64 -3.55 -9.58
CA GLN A 33 7.51 -4.23 -10.20
C GLN A 33 6.31 -4.34 -9.24
N VAL A 34 6.57 -4.61 -7.95
CA VAL A 34 5.50 -4.68 -6.95
C VAL A 34 5.10 -3.31 -6.45
N ALA A 35 6.03 -2.35 -6.37
CA ALA A 35 5.70 -0.96 -6.06
C ALA A 35 4.76 -0.34 -7.12
N GLU A 36 4.97 -0.62 -8.41
CA GLU A 36 4.03 -0.19 -9.47
C GLU A 36 2.67 -0.88 -9.36
N SER A 37 2.64 -2.14 -8.93
CA SER A 37 1.40 -2.86 -8.65
C SER A 37 0.66 -2.22 -7.45
N PHE A 38 1.38 -1.90 -6.37
CA PHE A 38 0.85 -1.19 -5.22
C PHE A 38 0.24 0.16 -5.63
N LYS A 39 0.99 0.95 -6.40
CA LYS A 39 0.55 2.26 -6.90
C LYS A 39 -0.72 2.16 -7.75
N THR A 40 -0.86 1.10 -8.54
CA THR A 40 -2.08 0.85 -9.32
C THR A 40 -3.28 0.56 -8.41
N ASN A 41 -3.07 -0.19 -7.32
CA ASN A 41 -4.12 -0.53 -6.36
C ASN A 41 -4.49 0.62 -5.42
N PHE A 42 -3.53 1.49 -5.08
CA PHE A 42 -3.66 2.58 -4.11
C PHE A 42 -3.10 3.90 -4.69
N PRO A 43 -3.74 4.49 -5.71
CA PRO A 43 -3.22 5.68 -6.39
C PRO A 43 -3.18 6.96 -5.53
N GLU A 44 -3.86 6.96 -4.39
CA GLU A 44 -3.91 8.06 -3.41
C GLU A 44 -2.84 7.93 -2.31
N ALA A 45 -2.07 6.83 -2.31
CA ALA A 45 -1.06 6.49 -1.30
C ALA A 45 0.37 6.72 -1.80
#